data_AF-A0A2V7G178-F1
#
_entry.id   AF-A0A2V7G178-F1
#
_cell.length_a   1.000
_cell.length_b   1.000
_cell.length_c   1.000
_cell.angle_alpha   90.00
_cell.angle_beta   90.00
_cell.angle_gamma   90.00
#
_symmetry.space_group_name_H-M   'P 1'
#
loop_
_entity.id
_entity.type
_entity.pdbx_description
1 polymer ?
#
loop_
_entity_poly.entity_id
_entity_poly.type
_entity_poly.pdbx_seq_one_letter_code
_entity_poly.pdbx_strand_id
1 'polypeptide(L)'
;MTARPGFQYRPPNFDAPPLAGAPDARFEPAPADGVLPDGFFSTTNLPTYVHTGASWRRPRLPRMDCVIVLQPKADLVVTEPRRVKKGQLVAVGTAEDGSQGILVHSEGFLGGGHSANEFGFMQTAVSRERPVDYAVLAQLLGEERQRGGKILWVVGPALVHARAREDMVWFIQNGYVQAFLGGNAVAVHDLEAAIFGTTLGMSSSGEGVEGGHALHMRAINAIRRVGGISAAVKQGIVTGGIMHALVTHGVPFVLAGSIRDDGPLPEVLTDTLAAQDAMRQCTAQATFAVFVATALHAIAVGNMLPAFVDAPTPDELRPLTTICVDQTEFVVNKLRDRGTHQAYGVVTNAQDFMHVLRFYVERWEQAQAPATILR
;
A
#
# COMPACT_ATOMS: atom_id res chain seq x y z
N MET A 1 2.54 16.47 -26.23
CA MET A 1 1.94 17.14 -25.06
C MET A 1 0.70 16.36 -24.64
N THR A 2 0.89 15.22 -23.99
CA THR A 2 -0.22 14.47 -23.38
C THR A 2 -0.69 15.26 -22.16
N ALA A 3 -1.97 15.63 -22.15
CA ALA A 3 -2.59 16.39 -21.07
C ALA A 3 -2.38 15.66 -19.75
N ARG A 4 -1.72 16.33 -18.79
CA ARG A 4 -1.62 15.88 -17.40
C ARG A 4 -3.04 15.58 -16.91
N PRO A 5 -3.35 14.39 -16.35
CA PRO A 5 -4.49 14.28 -15.48
C PRO A 5 -4.14 15.04 -14.19
N GLY A 6 -4.34 16.35 -14.21
CA GLY A 6 -4.18 17.20 -13.04
C GLY A 6 -5.30 16.89 -12.06
N PHE A 7 -5.10 15.89 -11.21
CA PHE A 7 -5.96 15.70 -10.05
C PHE A 7 -5.67 16.84 -9.07
N GLN A 8 -6.53 17.85 -9.08
CA GLN A 8 -6.53 18.88 -8.05
C GLN A 8 -7.69 18.56 -7.09
N TYR A 9 -7.35 18.28 -5.83
CA TYR A 9 -8.36 18.10 -4.80
C TYR A 9 -9.12 19.40 -4.60
N ARG A 10 -10.45 19.31 -4.55
CA ARG A 10 -11.33 20.46 -4.26
C ARG A 10 -11.75 20.38 -2.80
N PRO A 11 -11.21 21.21 -1.89
CA PRO A 11 -11.58 21.14 -0.50
C PRO A 11 -13.03 21.61 -0.25
N PRO A 12 -13.66 21.18 0.86
CA PRO A 12 -14.93 21.75 1.29
C PRO A 12 -14.78 23.26 1.57
N ASN A 13 -15.82 24.03 1.26
CA ASN A 13 -15.90 25.42 1.69
C ASN A 13 -16.48 25.47 3.11
N PHE A 14 -15.60 25.51 4.12
CA PHE A 14 -16.00 25.53 5.53
C PHE A 14 -16.72 26.81 5.96
N ASP A 15 -16.59 27.90 5.20
CA ASP A 15 -17.22 29.20 5.47
C ASP A 15 -18.60 29.34 4.81
N ALA A 16 -19.03 28.35 4.01
CA ALA A 16 -20.36 28.33 3.41
C ALA A 16 -21.34 27.43 4.21
N PRO A 17 -22.64 27.75 4.22
CA PRO A 17 -23.66 26.81 4.69
C PRO A 17 -23.63 25.49 3.89
N PRO A 18 -23.88 24.33 4.54
CA PRO A 18 -24.22 24.18 5.95
C PRO A 18 -23.02 24.15 6.92
N LEU A 19 -21.78 24.11 6.43
CA LEU A 19 -20.58 23.86 7.25
C LEU A 19 -20.22 25.01 8.19
N ALA A 20 -20.49 26.26 7.79
CA ALA A 20 -20.21 27.45 8.60
C ALA A 20 -21.01 27.53 9.91
N GLY A 21 -22.17 26.88 9.94
CA GLY A 21 -23.07 26.84 11.10
C GLY A 21 -23.16 25.45 11.74
N ALA A 22 -22.28 24.53 11.37
CA ALA A 22 -22.31 23.17 11.87
C ALA A 22 -21.95 23.11 13.37
N PRO A 23 -22.57 22.18 14.14
CA PRO A 23 -22.22 21.98 15.54
C PRO A 23 -20.82 21.37 15.69
N ASP A 24 -20.24 21.46 16.88
CA ASP A 24 -19.06 20.66 17.23
C ASP A 24 -19.41 19.16 17.24
N ALA A 25 -18.47 18.33 16.84
CA ALA A 25 -18.60 16.88 16.92
C ALA A 25 -18.77 16.42 18.37
N ARG A 26 -19.65 15.45 18.58
CA ARG A 26 -19.87 14.82 19.89
C ARG A 26 -18.83 13.73 20.14
N PHE A 27 -18.38 13.63 21.38
CA PHE A 27 -17.47 12.58 21.82
C PHE A 27 -17.98 11.93 23.10
N GLU A 28 -17.90 10.60 23.17
CA GLU A 28 -18.31 9.83 24.33
C GLU A 28 -17.17 8.94 24.83
N PRO A 29 -17.05 8.72 26.15
CA PRO A 29 -16.00 7.87 26.70
C PRO A 29 -16.24 6.40 26.34
N ALA A 30 -15.19 5.72 25.87
CA ALA A 30 -15.21 4.28 25.65
C ALA A 30 -15.52 3.53 26.96
N PRO A 31 -16.52 2.62 26.97
CA PRO A 31 -16.97 1.95 28.21
C PRO A 31 -15.94 0.97 28.79
N ALA A 32 -15.12 0.35 27.92
CA ALA A 32 -14.07 -0.59 28.29
C ALA A 32 -12.95 -0.61 27.24
N ASP A 33 -11.83 -1.27 27.54
CA ASP A 33 -10.77 -1.51 26.59
C ASP A 33 -11.29 -2.32 25.39
N GLY A 34 -11.07 -1.82 24.18
CA GLY A 34 -11.54 -2.45 22.95
C GLY A 34 -13.03 -2.33 22.67
N VAL A 35 -13.79 -1.62 23.51
CA VAL A 35 -15.25 -1.44 23.35
C VAL A 35 -15.55 0.02 23.02
N LEU A 36 -16.35 0.24 21.98
CA LEU A 36 -16.72 1.56 21.48
C LEU A 36 -18.06 2.00 22.09
N PRO A 37 -18.30 3.31 22.27
CA PRO A 37 -19.61 3.80 22.69
C PRO A 37 -20.67 3.52 21.61
N ASP A 38 -21.93 3.47 22.02
CA ASP A 38 -23.05 3.36 21.09
C ASP A 38 -23.06 4.55 20.12
N GLY A 39 -23.32 4.30 18.85
CA GLY A 39 -23.33 5.36 17.82
C GLY A 39 -21.95 5.92 17.48
N PHE A 40 -20.86 5.19 17.77
CA PHE A 40 -19.52 5.57 17.30
C PHE A 40 -19.50 5.82 15.78
N PHE A 41 -18.72 6.82 15.36
CA PHE A 41 -18.48 7.06 13.95
C PHE A 41 -17.43 6.08 13.42
N SER A 42 -17.80 5.26 12.42
CA SER A 42 -16.89 4.35 11.73
C SER A 42 -16.22 5.07 10.57
N THR A 43 -14.89 5.18 10.60
CA THR A 43 -14.15 5.94 9.57
C THR A 43 -14.15 5.26 8.21
N THR A 44 -14.08 6.07 7.16
CA THR A 44 -13.81 5.64 5.79
C THR A 44 -12.32 5.81 5.46
N ASN A 45 -11.91 5.49 4.23
CA ASN A 45 -10.57 5.82 3.72
C ASN A 45 -10.50 7.19 3.02
N LEU A 46 -11.60 7.95 3.00
CA LEU A 46 -11.71 9.26 2.34
C LEU A 46 -11.35 10.40 3.31
N PRO A 47 -11.06 11.61 2.80
CA PRO A 47 -10.81 12.78 3.64
C PRO A 47 -11.99 13.03 4.59
N THR A 48 -11.72 12.88 5.88
CA THR A 48 -12.71 13.10 6.95
C THR A 48 -12.33 14.34 7.74
N TYR A 49 -13.28 15.24 7.95
CA TYR A 49 -13.11 16.48 8.70
C TYR A 49 -14.02 16.43 9.93
N VAL A 50 -13.50 16.88 11.06
CA VAL A 50 -14.22 16.92 12.33
C VAL A 50 -14.22 18.36 12.83
N HIS A 51 -15.42 18.89 13.09
CA HIS A 51 -15.61 20.21 13.64
C HIS A 51 -15.37 20.18 15.15
N THR A 52 -14.34 20.91 15.60
CA THR A 52 -13.96 20.97 17.01
C THR A 52 -13.44 22.38 17.34
N GLY A 53 -14.02 23.03 18.35
CA GLY A 53 -13.51 24.31 18.84
C GLY A 53 -13.45 25.38 17.74
N ALA A 54 -14.54 25.52 16.98
CA ALA A 54 -14.71 26.48 15.87
C ALA A 54 -13.78 26.26 14.65
N SER A 55 -13.24 25.05 14.46
CA SER A 55 -12.44 24.71 13.28
C SER A 55 -12.70 23.30 12.78
N TRP A 56 -12.69 23.13 11.46
CA TRP A 56 -12.73 21.82 10.81
C TRP A 56 -11.32 21.27 10.67
N ARG A 57 -11.07 20.09 11.25
CA ARG A 57 -9.73 19.48 11.29
C ARG A 57 -9.78 18.04 10.84
N ARG A 58 -8.75 17.57 10.13
CA ARG A 58 -8.61 16.16 9.75
C ARG A 58 -7.96 15.37 10.90
N PRO A 59 -8.46 14.16 11.23
CA PRO A 59 -7.77 13.28 12.16
C PRO A 59 -6.51 12.70 11.49
N ARG A 60 -5.43 12.57 12.27
CA ARG A 60 -4.18 11.97 11.78
C ARG A 60 -4.34 10.46 11.57
N LEU A 61 -3.49 9.91 10.71
CA LEU A 61 -3.40 8.46 10.40
C LEU A 61 -4.68 7.88 9.75
N PRO A 62 -5.25 8.53 8.71
CA PRO A 62 -6.50 8.10 8.09
C PRO A 62 -6.49 6.62 7.70
N ARG A 63 -7.58 5.92 8.02
CA ARG A 63 -7.77 4.48 7.80
C ARG A 63 -9.27 4.16 7.88
N MET A 64 -9.77 3.28 7.01
CA MET A 64 -11.14 2.77 7.10
C MET A 64 -11.33 1.83 8.30
N ASP A 65 -12.59 1.56 8.67
CA ASP A 65 -12.99 0.59 9.70
C ASP A 65 -12.33 0.86 11.07
N CYS A 66 -12.14 2.15 11.39
CA CYS A 66 -11.58 2.63 12.65
C CYS A 66 -12.52 3.65 13.31
N VAL A 67 -12.09 4.24 14.43
CA VAL A 67 -12.79 5.34 15.09
C VAL A 67 -11.89 6.56 15.25
N ILE A 68 -12.49 7.73 15.45
CA ILE A 68 -11.76 8.96 15.74
C ILE A 68 -11.70 9.15 17.25
N VAL A 69 -10.49 9.16 17.82
CA VAL A 69 -10.26 9.43 19.24
C VAL A 69 -9.78 10.86 19.42
N LEU A 70 -10.41 11.59 20.33
CA LEU A 70 -9.96 12.91 20.80
C LEU A 70 -8.93 12.71 21.93
N GLN A 71 -7.67 12.92 21.59
CA GLN A 71 -6.54 12.90 22.53
C GLN A 71 -6.40 14.24 23.27
N PRO A 72 -5.62 14.29 24.38
CA PRO A 72 -5.28 15.55 25.04
C PRO A 72 -4.74 16.60 24.07
N LYS A 73 -4.89 17.89 24.41
CA LYS A 73 -4.56 19.04 23.54
C LYS A 73 -5.39 19.10 22.23
N ALA A 74 -6.58 18.50 22.25
CA ALA A 74 -7.53 18.48 21.14
C ALA A 74 -6.97 17.86 19.85
N ASP A 75 -6.09 16.86 19.98
CA ASP A 75 -5.52 16.11 18.85
C ASP A 75 -6.46 14.98 18.43
N LEU A 76 -6.73 14.85 17.14
CA LEU A 76 -7.68 13.87 16.59
C LEU A 76 -6.90 12.76 15.90
N VAL A 77 -7.15 11.51 16.30
CA VAL A 77 -6.39 10.36 15.80
C VAL A 77 -7.32 9.22 15.40
N VAL A 78 -7.18 8.73 14.18
CA VAL A 78 -7.87 7.53 13.72
C VAL A 78 -7.23 6.29 14.38
N THR A 79 -8.02 5.59 15.18
CA THR A 79 -7.57 4.52 16.07
C THR A 79 -8.36 3.24 15.79
N GLU A 80 -7.67 2.10 15.68
CA GLU A 80 -8.36 0.80 15.57
C GLU A 80 -9.17 0.53 16.84
N PRO A 81 -10.35 -0.11 16.73
CA PRO A 81 -11.16 -0.45 17.90
C PRO A 81 -10.36 -1.22 18.96
N ARG A 82 -9.52 -2.19 18.57
CA ARG A 82 -8.68 -2.98 19.48
C ARG A 82 -7.66 -2.17 20.30
N ARG A 83 -7.37 -0.93 19.91
CA ARG A 83 -6.42 -0.03 20.59
C ARG A 83 -7.10 0.99 21.48
N VAL A 84 -8.41 1.14 21.37
CA VAL A 84 -9.19 2.05 22.22
C VAL A 84 -9.13 1.58 23.67
N LYS A 85 -8.86 2.51 24.58
CA LYS A 85 -8.79 2.30 26.02
C LYS A 85 -10.00 2.88 26.71
N LYS A 86 -10.42 2.24 27.81
CA LYS A 86 -11.54 2.73 28.63
C LYS A 86 -11.37 4.22 28.95
N GLY A 87 -12.44 4.98 28.78
CA GLY A 87 -12.49 6.42 29.06
C GLY A 87 -11.92 7.31 27.96
N GLN A 88 -11.30 6.78 26.90
CA GLN A 88 -10.92 7.60 25.75
C GLN A 88 -12.17 8.14 25.06
N LEU A 89 -12.12 9.43 24.68
CA LEU A 89 -13.21 10.12 24.03
C LEU A 89 -13.25 9.72 22.54
N VAL A 90 -14.30 9.01 22.14
CA VAL A 90 -14.52 8.52 20.77
C VAL A 90 -15.61 9.36 20.12
N ALA A 91 -15.40 9.78 18.87
CA ALA A 91 -16.40 10.53 18.10
C ALA A 91 -17.66 9.68 17.89
N VAL A 92 -18.83 10.27 18.11
CA VAL A 92 -20.13 9.64 17.91
C VAL A 92 -20.98 10.45 16.93
N GLY A 93 -21.74 9.74 16.11
CA GLY A 93 -22.51 10.30 15.00
C GLY A 93 -22.47 9.36 13.79
N THR A 94 -23.52 9.39 12.99
CA THR A 94 -23.63 8.59 11.75
C THR A 94 -23.74 9.45 10.50
N ALA A 95 -23.95 10.76 10.66
CA ALA A 95 -24.01 11.68 9.54
C ALA A 95 -22.60 12.02 9.02
N GLU A 96 -22.45 12.02 7.70
CA GLU A 96 -21.19 12.29 7.00
C GLU A 96 -21.20 13.64 6.26
N ASP A 97 -22.28 14.43 6.40
CA ASP A 97 -22.52 15.69 5.68
C ASP A 97 -22.13 16.95 6.49
N GLY A 98 -21.54 16.75 7.67
CA GLY A 98 -21.18 17.81 8.61
C GLY A 98 -22.28 18.19 9.60
N SER A 99 -23.53 17.71 9.46
CA SER A 99 -24.65 18.06 10.35
C SER A 99 -24.45 17.65 11.82
N GLN A 100 -23.57 16.67 12.07
CA GLN A 100 -23.16 16.23 13.41
C GLN A 100 -21.70 16.58 13.73
N GLY A 101 -21.12 17.54 13.01
CA GLY A 101 -19.72 17.94 13.17
C GLY A 101 -18.72 16.96 12.55
N ILE A 102 -19.17 16.00 11.74
CA ILE A 102 -18.31 15.06 11.00
C ILE A 102 -18.67 15.13 9.52
N LEU A 103 -17.68 15.37 8.66
CA LEU A 103 -17.82 15.47 7.21
C LEU A 103 -16.89 14.47 6.54
N VAL A 104 -17.43 13.60 5.69
CA VAL A 104 -16.63 12.76 4.78
C VAL A 104 -16.70 13.38 3.39
N HIS A 105 -15.57 13.90 2.90
CA HIS A 105 -15.51 14.60 1.63
C HIS A 105 -15.16 13.67 0.47
N SER A 106 -16.17 13.02 -0.08
CA SER A 106 -16.03 12.10 -1.22
C SER A 106 -15.86 12.82 -2.56
N GLU A 107 -16.45 14.00 -2.72
CA GLU A 107 -16.45 14.75 -3.98
C GLU A 107 -15.12 15.42 -4.32
N GLY A 108 -14.23 15.59 -3.33
CA GLY A 108 -12.98 16.32 -3.53
C GLY A 108 -12.03 15.70 -4.56
N PHE A 109 -12.18 14.39 -4.82
CA PHE A 109 -11.42 13.67 -5.87
C PHE A 109 -12.24 13.36 -7.13
N LEU A 110 -13.55 13.68 -7.13
CA LEU A 110 -14.40 13.49 -8.29
C LEU A 110 -14.22 14.69 -9.24
N GLY A 111 -13.31 14.55 -10.20
CA GLY A 111 -13.30 15.41 -11.37
C GLY A 111 -14.64 15.25 -12.09
N GLY A 112 -15.49 16.28 -12.04
CA GLY A 112 -16.84 16.27 -12.61
C GLY A 112 -16.88 15.65 -14.01
N GLY A 113 -17.63 14.55 -14.13
CA GLY A 113 -17.66 13.75 -15.34
C GLY A 113 -18.72 12.66 -15.31
N HIS A 114 -19.96 13.00 -15.00
CA HIS A 114 -21.07 12.20 -15.52
C HIS A 114 -21.21 12.53 -17.01
N SER A 115 -20.62 11.69 -17.85
CA SER A 115 -20.86 11.69 -19.29
C SER A 115 -22.34 11.37 -19.54
N ALA A 116 -23.04 12.21 -20.30
CA ALA A 116 -24.46 12.07 -20.65
C ALA A 116 -24.77 10.90 -21.62
N ASN A 117 -23.78 10.06 -21.96
CA ASN A 117 -23.96 8.89 -22.82
C ASN A 117 -23.97 7.60 -21.99
N GLU A 118 -25.17 7.08 -21.71
CA GLU A 118 -25.43 5.89 -20.90
C GLU A 118 -24.98 4.58 -21.58
N PHE A 119 -24.80 4.57 -22.90
CA PHE A 119 -24.31 3.42 -23.66
C PHE A 119 -22.82 3.52 -23.99
N GLY A 120 -22.03 2.53 -23.57
CA GLY A 120 -20.62 2.38 -23.95
C GLY A 120 -20.11 0.96 -23.71
N PHE A 121 -19.21 0.49 -24.56
CA PHE A 121 -18.49 -0.77 -24.35
C PHE A 121 -17.37 -0.57 -23.32
N MET A 122 -17.01 -1.62 -22.57
CA MET A 122 -15.90 -1.60 -21.58
C MET A 122 -16.05 -0.57 -20.44
N GLN A 123 -17.28 -0.32 -19.98
CA GLN A 123 -17.52 0.58 -18.84
C GLN A 123 -16.94 0.06 -17.51
N THR A 124 -16.58 -1.23 -17.42
CA THR A 124 -15.85 -1.77 -16.27
C THR A 124 -14.43 -1.24 -16.26
N ALA A 125 -14.08 -0.47 -15.23
CA ALA A 125 -12.76 0.15 -15.09
C ALA A 125 -11.58 -0.84 -15.12
N VAL A 126 -11.82 -2.11 -14.72
CA VAL A 126 -10.84 -3.19 -14.66
C VAL A 126 -11.34 -4.34 -15.52
N SER A 127 -10.53 -4.76 -16.48
CA SER A 127 -10.80 -5.92 -17.35
C SER A 127 -9.47 -6.41 -17.92
N ARG A 128 -9.35 -7.72 -18.16
CA ARG A 128 -8.25 -8.30 -18.94
C ARG A 128 -8.15 -7.74 -20.35
N GLU A 129 -9.26 -7.26 -20.90
CA GLU A 129 -9.35 -6.74 -22.26
C GLU A 129 -8.98 -5.25 -22.36
N ARG A 130 -8.69 -4.60 -21.22
CA ARG A 130 -8.29 -3.19 -21.22
C ARG A 130 -6.76 -3.08 -21.30
N PRO A 131 -6.20 -2.45 -22.35
CA PRO A 131 -4.76 -2.28 -22.46
C PRO A 131 -4.23 -1.40 -21.33
N VAL A 132 -3.14 -1.84 -20.72
CA VAL A 132 -2.44 -1.11 -19.65
C VAL A 132 -1.53 -0.06 -20.28
N ASP A 133 -1.69 1.20 -19.88
CA ASP A 133 -0.78 2.27 -20.29
C ASP A 133 0.43 2.32 -19.36
N TYR A 134 1.45 1.51 -19.67
CA TYR A 134 2.70 1.45 -18.92
C TYR A 134 3.48 2.77 -18.93
N ALA A 135 3.30 3.63 -19.94
CA ALA A 135 3.96 4.93 -19.97
C ALA A 135 3.40 5.85 -18.87
N VAL A 136 2.09 5.82 -18.65
CA VAL A 136 1.44 6.53 -17.54
C VAL A 136 1.89 5.96 -16.19
N LEU A 137 1.91 4.64 -16.02
CA LEU A 137 2.37 4.02 -14.75
C LEU A 137 3.82 4.39 -14.45
N ALA A 138 4.70 4.33 -15.44
CA ALA A 138 6.10 4.72 -15.30
C ALA A 138 6.26 6.21 -14.97
N GLN A 139 5.49 7.08 -15.62
CA GLN A 139 5.48 8.51 -15.29
C GLN A 139 5.04 8.75 -13.84
N LEU A 140 3.94 8.15 -13.41
CA LEU A 140 3.42 8.31 -12.04
C LEU A 140 4.44 7.84 -10.99
N LEU A 141 5.06 6.69 -11.23
CA LEU A 141 6.10 6.14 -10.34
C LEU A 141 7.36 7.02 -10.32
N GLY A 142 7.77 7.52 -11.49
CA GLY A 142 8.89 8.43 -11.67
C GLY A 142 8.70 9.77 -10.95
N GLU A 143 7.54 10.40 -11.14
CA GLU A 143 7.18 11.66 -10.50
C GLU A 143 7.07 11.52 -8.98
N GLU A 144 6.62 10.37 -8.49
CA GLU A 144 6.57 10.07 -7.05
C GLU A 144 7.98 9.93 -6.46
N ARG A 145 8.90 9.28 -7.17
CA ARG A 145 10.31 9.20 -6.74
C ARG A 145 10.97 10.58 -6.74
N GLN A 146 10.77 11.39 -7.80
CA GLN A 146 11.38 12.73 -7.90
C GLN A 146 10.97 13.66 -6.75
N ARG A 147 9.74 13.55 -6.25
CA ARG A 147 9.27 14.33 -5.09
C ARG A 147 9.67 13.76 -3.72
N GLY A 148 10.47 12.69 -3.68
CA GLY A 148 10.87 12.03 -2.44
C GLY A 148 9.73 11.26 -1.75
N GLY A 149 8.78 10.76 -2.54
CA GLY A 149 7.65 9.97 -2.05
C GLY A 149 8.06 8.67 -1.36
N LYS A 150 7.11 8.05 -0.68
CA LYS A 150 7.23 6.76 -0.02
C LYS A 150 6.44 5.71 -0.80
N ILE A 151 7.11 5.05 -1.73
CA ILE A 151 6.54 4.01 -2.57
C ILE A 151 6.59 2.68 -1.82
N LEU A 152 5.40 2.18 -1.48
CA LEU A 152 5.18 0.92 -0.78
C LEU A 152 4.99 -0.22 -1.79
N TRP A 153 5.73 -1.31 -1.63
CA TRP A 153 5.55 -2.52 -2.44
C TRP A 153 4.99 -3.65 -1.60
N VAL A 154 3.90 -4.28 -2.06
CA VAL A 154 3.27 -5.44 -1.40
C VAL A 154 3.38 -6.64 -2.33
N VAL A 155 4.23 -7.60 -1.99
CA VAL A 155 4.68 -8.62 -2.94
C VAL A 155 4.42 -10.03 -2.44
N GLY A 156 3.84 -10.86 -3.30
CA GLY A 156 3.66 -12.29 -3.07
C GLY A 156 4.75 -13.17 -3.67
N PRO A 157 4.81 -14.45 -3.26
CA PRO A 157 5.83 -15.38 -3.74
C PRO A 157 5.75 -15.67 -5.24
N ALA A 158 4.59 -15.47 -5.88
CA ALA A 158 4.44 -15.68 -7.31
C ALA A 158 5.28 -14.71 -8.16
N LEU A 159 5.71 -13.55 -7.63
CA LEU A 159 6.70 -12.71 -8.30
C LEU A 159 8.05 -13.44 -8.44
N VAL A 160 8.46 -14.17 -7.40
CA VAL A 160 9.70 -14.95 -7.41
C VAL A 160 9.56 -16.16 -8.34
N HIS A 161 8.41 -16.85 -8.28
CA HIS A 161 8.11 -18.02 -9.12
C HIS A 161 8.05 -17.67 -10.60
N ALA A 162 7.52 -16.49 -10.92
CA ALA A 162 7.43 -15.97 -12.27
C ALA A 162 8.74 -15.28 -12.73
N ARG A 163 9.87 -15.48 -12.03
CA ARG A 163 11.20 -15.01 -12.49
C ARG A 163 11.34 -13.48 -12.59
N ALA A 164 10.55 -12.71 -11.86
CA ALA A 164 10.63 -11.24 -11.78
C ALA A 164 11.58 -10.72 -10.67
N ARG A 165 12.45 -11.58 -10.14
CA ARG A 165 13.36 -11.23 -9.03
C ARG A 165 14.31 -10.09 -9.40
N GLU A 166 14.95 -10.18 -10.55
CA GLU A 166 15.94 -9.19 -11.00
C GLU A 166 15.31 -7.82 -11.27
N ASP A 167 14.08 -7.79 -11.78
CA ASP A 167 13.36 -6.53 -11.98
C ASP A 167 13.00 -5.88 -10.64
N MET A 168 12.56 -6.67 -9.66
CA MET A 168 12.31 -6.16 -8.31
C MET A 168 13.60 -5.64 -7.65
N VAL A 169 14.71 -6.36 -7.81
CA VAL A 169 16.04 -5.91 -7.35
C VAL A 169 16.41 -4.58 -8.00
N TRP A 170 16.16 -4.43 -9.31
CA TRP A 170 16.40 -3.17 -10.02
C TRP A 170 15.57 -2.02 -9.43
N PHE A 171 14.28 -2.22 -9.16
CA PHE A 171 13.45 -1.17 -8.53
C PHE A 171 13.96 -0.77 -7.13
N ILE A 172 14.45 -1.73 -6.34
CA ILE A 172 15.05 -1.46 -5.03
C ILE A 172 16.32 -0.62 -5.20
N GLN A 173 17.24 -1.07 -6.05
CA GLN A 173 18.54 -0.42 -6.29
C GLN A 173 18.40 1.01 -6.84
N ASN A 174 17.38 1.24 -7.67
CA ASN A 174 17.11 2.55 -8.26
C ASN A 174 16.23 3.44 -7.38
N GLY A 175 15.89 3.03 -6.16
CA GLY A 175 15.19 3.89 -5.18
C GLY A 175 13.70 4.06 -5.47
N TYR A 176 13.06 3.09 -6.12
CA TYR A 176 11.61 3.03 -6.35
C TYR A 176 10.86 2.24 -5.26
N VAL A 177 11.56 1.86 -4.19
CA VAL A 177 11.01 1.07 -3.08
C VAL A 177 11.44 1.71 -1.76
N GLN A 178 10.50 2.26 -1.01
CA GLN A 178 10.76 2.85 0.31
C GLN A 178 10.31 1.95 1.46
N ALA A 179 9.43 0.99 1.20
CA ALA A 179 9.09 -0.09 2.12
C ALA A 179 8.60 -1.32 1.35
N PHE A 180 8.91 -2.51 1.85
CA PHE A 180 8.50 -3.78 1.26
C PHE A 180 7.67 -4.59 2.25
N LEU A 181 6.45 -4.96 1.87
CA LEU A 181 5.54 -5.78 2.67
C LEU A 181 5.33 -7.12 1.98
N GLY A 182 5.47 -8.21 2.72
CA GLY A 182 5.25 -9.55 2.23
C GLY A 182 5.00 -10.53 3.37
N GLY A 183 5.19 -11.81 3.09
CA GLY A 183 5.16 -12.87 4.11
C GLY A 183 6.37 -13.78 4.01
N ASN A 184 6.40 -14.83 4.84
CA ASN A 184 7.51 -15.78 4.89
C ASN A 184 7.84 -16.36 3.49
N ALA A 185 6.83 -16.80 2.74
CA ALA A 185 7.04 -17.49 1.47
C ALA A 185 7.82 -16.69 0.41
N VAL A 186 7.56 -15.38 0.25
CA VAL A 186 8.29 -14.57 -0.75
C VAL A 186 9.76 -14.43 -0.36
N ALA A 187 10.05 -14.23 0.92
CA ALA A 187 11.42 -14.14 1.43
C ALA A 187 12.14 -15.49 1.33
N VAL A 188 11.51 -16.59 1.77
CA VAL A 188 12.10 -17.93 1.71
C VAL A 188 12.46 -18.33 0.29
N HIS A 189 11.55 -18.14 -0.67
CA HIS A 189 11.78 -18.53 -2.06
C HIS A 189 12.84 -17.65 -2.74
N ASP A 190 12.91 -16.36 -2.39
CA ASP A 190 14.00 -15.50 -2.86
C ASP A 190 15.36 -15.96 -2.30
N LEU A 191 15.40 -16.33 -1.01
CA LEU A 191 16.62 -16.81 -0.35
C LEU A 191 17.04 -18.20 -0.86
N GLU A 192 16.08 -19.10 -1.12
CA GLU A 192 16.33 -20.38 -1.78
C GLU A 192 16.99 -20.15 -3.14
N ALA A 193 16.46 -19.22 -3.93
CA ALA A 193 16.99 -18.91 -5.25
C ALA A 193 18.39 -18.26 -5.17
N ALA A 194 18.65 -17.45 -4.15
CA ALA A 194 19.97 -16.86 -3.92
C ALA A 194 21.02 -17.90 -3.46
N ILE A 195 20.63 -18.87 -2.64
CA ILE A 195 21.57 -19.84 -2.03
C ILE A 195 21.77 -21.08 -2.93
N PHE A 196 20.70 -21.57 -3.55
CA PHE A 196 20.69 -22.84 -4.28
C PHE A 196 20.36 -22.71 -5.77
N GLY A 197 20.02 -21.51 -6.26
CA GLY A 197 19.68 -21.30 -7.66
C GLY A 197 18.33 -21.89 -8.08
N THR A 198 17.46 -22.23 -7.11
CA THR A 198 16.15 -22.84 -7.35
C THR A 198 15.02 -22.08 -6.68
N THR A 199 13.79 -22.34 -7.13
CA THR A 199 12.59 -21.85 -6.47
C THR A 199 11.60 -22.99 -6.35
N LEU A 200 11.29 -23.42 -5.12
CA LEU A 200 10.57 -24.67 -4.84
C LEU A 200 11.21 -25.89 -5.55
N GLY A 201 12.54 -25.91 -5.62
CA GLY A 201 13.27 -26.99 -6.28
C GLY A 201 13.19 -26.97 -7.81
N MET A 202 12.63 -25.93 -8.43
CA MET A 202 12.70 -25.73 -9.88
C MET A 202 13.93 -24.89 -10.24
N SER A 203 14.68 -25.34 -11.24
CA SER A 203 15.84 -24.63 -11.79
C SER A 203 15.41 -23.49 -12.72
N SER A 204 16.40 -22.73 -13.21
CA SER A 204 16.18 -21.67 -14.20
C SER A 204 15.64 -22.17 -15.55
N SER A 205 15.82 -23.46 -15.91
CA SER A 205 15.17 -24.05 -17.10
C SER A 205 13.70 -24.38 -16.87
N GLY A 206 13.23 -24.36 -15.61
CA GLY A 206 11.87 -24.79 -15.24
C GLY A 206 11.78 -26.27 -14.90
N GLU A 207 12.89 -27.01 -14.96
CA GLU A 207 12.94 -28.43 -14.58
C GLU A 207 13.18 -28.59 -13.08
N GLY A 208 12.54 -29.59 -12.48
CA GLY A 208 12.77 -29.96 -11.09
C GLY A 208 14.18 -30.53 -10.88
N VAL A 209 14.84 -30.15 -9.80
CA VAL A 209 16.13 -30.71 -9.40
C VAL A 209 15.94 -31.86 -8.40
N GLU A 210 16.84 -32.84 -8.42
CA GLU A 210 16.81 -33.96 -7.47
C GLU A 210 16.92 -33.44 -6.03
N GLY A 211 15.99 -33.89 -5.16
CA GLY A 211 15.90 -33.39 -3.77
C GLY A 211 15.42 -31.94 -3.64
N GLY A 212 14.97 -31.31 -4.72
CA GLY A 212 14.56 -29.91 -4.77
C GLY A 212 13.48 -29.52 -3.76
N HIS A 213 12.58 -30.45 -3.43
CA HIS A 213 11.52 -30.26 -2.44
C HIS A 213 12.05 -29.85 -1.05
N ALA A 214 13.31 -30.15 -0.71
CA ALA A 214 13.91 -29.82 0.58
C ALA A 214 14.71 -28.51 0.57
N LEU A 215 14.92 -27.87 -0.58
CA LEU A 215 15.83 -26.71 -0.70
C LEU A 215 15.29 -25.48 0.04
N HIS A 216 13.98 -25.20 -0.02
CA HIS A 216 13.38 -24.12 0.76
C HIS A 216 13.55 -24.34 2.28
N MET A 217 13.40 -25.58 2.78
CA MET A 217 13.65 -25.92 4.19
C MET A 217 15.13 -25.74 4.58
N ARG A 218 16.05 -26.09 3.67
CA ARG A 218 17.49 -25.85 3.88
C ARG A 218 17.82 -24.36 3.89
N ALA A 219 17.17 -23.56 3.06
CA ALA A 219 17.31 -22.11 3.04
C ALA A 219 16.84 -21.52 4.37
N ILE A 220 15.65 -21.88 4.84
CA ILE A 220 15.14 -21.50 6.17
C ILE A 220 16.16 -21.85 7.26
N ASN A 221 16.64 -23.09 7.28
CA ASN A 221 17.60 -23.54 8.28
C ASN A 221 18.93 -22.76 8.23
N ALA A 222 19.44 -22.45 7.04
CA ALA A 222 20.66 -21.66 6.87
C ALA A 222 20.51 -20.24 7.44
N ILE A 223 19.38 -19.58 7.17
CA ILE A 223 19.09 -18.23 7.66
C ILE A 223 18.89 -18.23 9.18
N ARG A 224 18.13 -19.20 9.72
CA ARG A 224 17.94 -19.35 11.17
C ARG A 224 19.25 -19.60 11.89
N ARG A 225 20.16 -20.41 11.31
CA ARG A 225 21.47 -20.74 11.91
C ARG A 225 22.33 -19.51 12.18
N VAL A 226 22.24 -18.50 11.32
CA VAL A 226 23.00 -17.25 11.46
C VAL A 226 22.22 -16.13 12.15
N GLY A 227 20.98 -16.41 12.57
CA GLY A 227 20.14 -15.49 13.35
C GLY A 227 19.30 -14.52 12.53
N GLY A 228 19.25 -14.63 11.20
CA GLY A 228 18.41 -13.78 10.34
C GLY A 228 19.02 -13.45 8.99
N ILE A 229 18.20 -12.86 8.12
CA ILE A 229 18.51 -12.39 6.77
C ILE A 229 19.66 -11.37 6.81
N SER A 230 19.61 -10.37 7.70
CA SER A 230 20.66 -9.35 7.77
C SER A 230 22.03 -9.95 8.12
N ALA A 231 22.05 -10.93 9.02
CA ALA A 231 23.28 -11.65 9.36
C ALA A 231 23.77 -12.51 8.19
N ALA A 232 22.86 -13.19 7.48
CA ALA A 232 23.20 -14.01 6.32
C ALA A 232 23.81 -13.20 5.17
N VAL A 233 23.31 -11.97 4.94
CA VAL A 233 23.88 -11.02 3.98
C VAL A 233 25.28 -10.57 4.42
N LYS A 234 25.45 -10.16 5.69
CA LYS A 234 26.76 -9.71 6.22
C LYS A 234 27.83 -10.80 6.19
N GLN A 235 27.44 -12.07 6.36
CA GLN A 235 28.34 -13.22 6.32
C GLN A 235 28.58 -13.76 4.90
N GLY A 236 27.97 -13.17 3.87
CA GLY A 236 28.13 -13.60 2.47
C GLY A 236 27.45 -14.92 2.12
N ILE A 237 26.53 -15.41 2.96
CA ILE A 237 25.71 -16.60 2.67
C ILE A 237 24.65 -16.27 1.61
N VAL A 238 24.10 -15.07 1.70
CA VAL A 238 23.14 -14.53 0.72
C VAL A 238 23.84 -13.38 0.00
N THR A 239 24.12 -13.56 -1.29
CA THR A 239 24.92 -12.62 -2.10
C THR A 239 24.10 -11.86 -3.16
N GLY A 240 22.81 -12.16 -3.29
CA GLY A 240 21.92 -11.55 -4.28
C GLY A 240 20.46 -11.80 -3.97
N GLY A 241 19.57 -11.29 -4.82
CA GLY A 241 18.12 -11.39 -4.66
C GLY A 241 17.46 -10.21 -3.95
N ILE A 242 16.14 -10.30 -3.82
CA ILE A 242 15.28 -9.24 -3.26
C ILE A 242 15.68 -8.95 -1.81
N MET A 243 15.78 -9.97 -0.95
CA MET A 243 16.07 -9.79 0.46
C MET A 243 17.47 -9.22 0.69
N HIS A 244 18.44 -9.62 -0.15
CA HIS A 244 19.78 -9.02 -0.16
C HIS A 244 19.74 -7.54 -0.56
N ALA A 245 19.02 -7.19 -1.64
CA ALA A 245 18.86 -5.82 -2.10
C ALA A 245 18.22 -4.93 -1.02
N LEU A 246 17.16 -5.42 -0.36
CA LEU A 246 16.51 -4.70 0.75
C LEU A 246 17.48 -4.40 1.90
N VAL A 247 18.27 -5.39 2.34
CA VAL A 247 19.24 -5.20 3.42
C VAL A 247 20.36 -4.24 3.01
N THR A 248 20.93 -4.42 1.83
CA THR A 248 22.08 -3.62 1.34
C THR A 248 21.72 -2.16 1.08
N HIS A 249 20.48 -1.88 0.70
CA HIS A 249 19.98 -0.52 0.45
C HIS A 249 19.25 0.08 1.65
N GLY A 250 19.18 -0.63 2.78
CA GLY A 250 18.53 -0.16 3.99
C GLY A 250 17.02 0.06 3.83
N VAL A 251 16.37 -0.67 2.93
CA VAL A 251 14.92 -0.57 2.72
C VAL A 251 14.21 -1.38 3.82
N PRO A 252 13.34 -0.75 4.63
CA PRO A 252 12.59 -1.46 5.66
C PRO A 252 11.61 -2.46 5.03
N PHE A 253 11.48 -3.62 5.66
CA PHE A 253 10.53 -4.63 5.23
C PHE A 253 9.76 -5.24 6.40
N VAL A 254 8.53 -5.66 6.12
CA VAL A 254 7.67 -6.37 7.08
C VAL A 254 7.25 -7.70 6.47
N LEU A 255 7.58 -8.80 7.17
CA LEU A 255 7.14 -10.14 6.79
C LEU A 255 6.05 -10.59 7.76
N ALA A 256 4.80 -10.55 7.33
CA ALA A 256 3.69 -11.07 8.13
C ALA A 256 3.65 -12.60 8.06
N GLY A 257 3.47 -13.22 9.23
CA GLY A 257 3.27 -14.65 9.35
C GLY A 257 1.89 -15.09 8.82
N SER A 258 1.83 -16.32 8.35
CA SER A 258 0.61 -17.00 7.93
C SER A 258 0.59 -18.43 8.48
N ILE A 259 -0.61 -18.99 8.63
CA ILE A 259 -0.83 -20.36 9.12
C ILE A 259 -0.20 -21.45 8.24
N ARG A 260 0.27 -21.09 7.04
CA ARG A 260 0.93 -22.01 6.10
C ARG A 260 2.46 -21.94 6.13
N ASP A 261 3.04 -21.13 7.00
CA ASP A 261 4.46 -20.83 6.93
C ASP A 261 5.33 -22.00 7.39
N ASP A 262 6.28 -22.39 6.54
CA ASP A 262 7.37 -23.29 6.91
C ASP A 262 8.48 -22.54 7.63
N GLY A 263 8.99 -23.08 8.75
CA GLY A 263 10.04 -22.46 9.56
C GLY A 263 9.48 -21.76 10.80
N PRO A 264 9.15 -20.45 10.76
CA PRO A 264 9.41 -19.44 9.71
C PRO A 264 10.83 -18.84 9.80
N LEU A 265 11.17 -17.88 8.93
CA LEU A 265 12.38 -17.06 9.07
C LEU A 265 12.33 -16.21 10.36
N PRO A 266 13.48 -15.88 10.99
CA PRO A 266 13.51 -15.12 12.25
C PRO A 266 12.82 -13.76 12.20
N GLU A 267 12.85 -13.08 11.06
CA GLU A 267 12.23 -11.77 10.84
C GLU A 267 10.70 -11.79 10.70
N VAL A 268 10.09 -12.97 10.58
CA VAL A 268 8.63 -13.08 10.37
C VAL A 268 7.88 -12.77 11.66
N LEU A 269 6.95 -11.83 11.56
CA LEU A 269 6.02 -11.47 12.63
C LEU A 269 4.87 -12.48 12.66
N THR A 270 4.96 -13.47 13.54
CA THR A 270 3.96 -14.54 13.67
C THR A 270 2.66 -14.08 14.34
N ASP A 271 2.72 -13.05 15.18
CA ASP A 271 1.54 -12.37 15.70
C ASP A 271 0.95 -11.47 14.61
N THR A 272 -0.26 -11.80 14.17
CA THR A 272 -0.94 -11.09 13.07
C THR A 272 -1.31 -9.66 13.43
N LEU A 273 -1.56 -9.35 14.71
CA LEU A 273 -1.85 -7.99 15.17
C LEU A 273 -0.58 -7.15 15.22
N ALA A 274 0.54 -7.75 15.65
CA ALA A 274 1.85 -7.11 15.60
C ALA A 274 2.29 -6.86 14.14
N ALA A 275 2.06 -7.83 13.25
CA ALA A 275 2.30 -7.68 11.83
C ALA A 275 1.46 -6.55 11.21
N GLN A 276 0.16 -6.48 11.56
CA GLN A 276 -0.71 -5.39 11.13
C GLN A 276 -0.20 -4.03 11.65
N ASP A 277 0.20 -3.93 12.92
CA ASP A 277 0.73 -2.69 13.49
C ASP A 277 2.01 -2.24 12.78
N ALA A 278 2.93 -3.16 12.48
CA ALA A 278 4.14 -2.89 11.71
C ALA A 278 3.82 -2.44 10.27
N MET A 279 2.89 -3.12 9.59
CA MET A 279 2.44 -2.69 8.27
C MET A 279 1.78 -1.31 8.31
N ARG A 280 0.98 -1.00 9.34
CA ARG A 280 0.32 0.31 9.48
C ARG A 280 1.34 1.44 9.62
N GLN A 281 2.48 1.21 10.27
CA GLN A 281 3.55 2.21 10.34
C GLN A 281 4.09 2.57 8.95
N CYS A 282 4.16 1.59 8.04
CA CYS A 282 4.53 1.83 6.65
C CYS A 282 3.41 2.51 5.86
N THR A 283 2.16 2.03 5.97
CA THR A 283 1.03 2.56 5.18
C THR A 283 0.66 3.98 5.58
N ALA A 284 0.83 4.36 6.84
CA ALA A 284 0.59 5.72 7.33
C ALA A 284 1.52 6.77 6.71
N GLN A 285 2.66 6.35 6.17
CA GLN A 285 3.63 7.21 5.50
C GLN A 285 3.60 7.05 3.98
N ALA A 286 2.86 6.07 3.48
CA ALA A 286 2.85 5.73 2.06
C ALA A 286 2.22 6.86 1.25
N THR A 287 2.83 7.14 0.10
CA THR A 287 2.32 8.13 -0.84
C THR A 287 1.97 7.51 -2.19
N PHE A 288 2.36 6.25 -2.38
CA PHE A 288 2.10 5.43 -3.55
C PHE A 288 2.21 3.96 -3.15
N ALA A 289 1.42 3.09 -3.75
CA ALA A 289 1.48 1.66 -3.47
C ALA A 289 1.45 0.80 -4.74
N VAL A 290 2.26 -0.26 -4.77
CA VAL A 290 2.25 -1.28 -5.83
C VAL A 290 2.05 -2.64 -5.20
N PHE A 291 0.96 -3.32 -5.55
CA PHE A 291 0.64 -4.66 -5.10
C PHE A 291 0.87 -5.64 -6.24
N VAL A 292 1.64 -6.70 -5.98
CA VAL A 292 1.98 -7.70 -7.01
C VAL A 292 1.75 -9.11 -6.48
N ALA A 293 0.80 -9.80 -7.11
CA ALA A 293 0.56 -11.23 -6.98
C ALA A 293 0.37 -11.74 -5.53
N THR A 294 -0.43 -11.02 -4.73
CA THR A 294 -0.73 -11.39 -3.33
C THR A 294 -2.10 -10.92 -2.87
N ALA A 295 -3.11 -11.77 -2.95
CA ALA A 295 -4.47 -11.42 -2.52
C ALA A 295 -4.54 -11.02 -1.04
N LEU A 296 -4.02 -11.86 -0.14
CA LEU A 296 -4.12 -11.67 1.31
C LEU A 296 -3.44 -10.37 1.76
N HIS A 297 -2.19 -10.15 1.35
CA HIS A 297 -1.45 -8.97 1.78
C HIS A 297 -1.95 -7.71 1.10
N ALA A 298 -2.34 -7.76 -0.19
CA ALA A 298 -2.89 -6.61 -0.88
C ALA A 298 -4.18 -6.14 -0.21
N ILE A 299 -5.11 -7.05 0.11
CA ILE A 299 -6.37 -6.70 0.80
C ILE A 299 -6.09 -6.14 2.19
N ALA A 300 -5.18 -6.76 2.96
CA ALA A 300 -4.83 -6.26 4.28
C ALA A 300 -4.26 -4.83 4.22
N VAL A 301 -3.32 -4.58 3.30
CA VAL A 301 -2.69 -3.27 3.11
C VAL A 301 -3.68 -2.25 2.55
N GLY A 302 -4.56 -2.63 1.61
CA GLY A 302 -5.63 -1.77 1.11
C GLY A 302 -6.55 -1.26 2.23
N ASN A 303 -6.88 -2.09 3.21
CA ASN A 303 -7.65 -1.67 4.39
C ASN A 303 -6.90 -0.68 5.30
N MET A 304 -5.56 -0.62 5.20
CA MET A 304 -4.70 0.24 6.01
C MET A 304 -4.26 1.51 5.28
N LEU A 305 -4.59 1.65 3.99
CA LEU A 305 -4.24 2.81 3.18
C LEU A 305 -5.40 3.80 3.12
N PRO A 306 -5.13 5.10 3.26
CA PRO A 306 -6.08 6.13 2.86
C PRO A 306 -6.21 6.20 1.33
N ALA A 307 -7.30 6.77 0.85
CA ALA A 307 -7.50 7.12 -0.56
C ALA A 307 -6.75 8.40 -0.98
N PHE A 308 -5.89 8.95 -0.11
CA PHE A 308 -5.21 10.20 -0.34
C PHE A 308 -3.91 10.28 0.45
N VAL A 309 -2.97 11.06 -0.06
CA VAL A 309 -1.79 11.47 0.70
C VAL A 309 -2.16 12.67 1.55
N ASP A 310 -2.10 12.50 2.87
CA ASP A 310 -2.41 13.57 3.82
C ASP A 310 -1.36 14.68 3.75
N ALA A 311 -1.80 15.91 3.99
CA ALA A 311 -0.99 17.12 3.91
C ALA A 311 -1.43 18.14 4.96
N PRO A 312 -0.63 19.16 5.29
CA PRO A 312 -1.00 20.17 6.29
C PRO A 312 -2.25 20.97 5.91
N THR A 313 -2.42 21.28 4.62
CA THR A 313 -3.56 22.05 4.11
C THR A 313 -4.50 21.16 3.28
N PRO A 314 -5.81 21.47 3.20
CA PRO A 314 -6.73 20.75 2.32
C PRO A 314 -6.35 20.80 0.84
N ASP A 315 -5.86 21.94 0.34
CA ASP A 315 -5.53 22.13 -1.09
C ASP A 315 -4.35 21.26 -1.58
N GLU A 316 -3.50 20.80 -0.66
CA GLU A 316 -2.35 19.95 -0.95
C GLU A 316 -2.68 18.45 -0.96
N LEU A 317 -3.92 18.08 -0.59
CA LEU A 317 -4.33 16.69 -0.65
C LEU A 317 -4.28 16.19 -2.09
N ARG A 318 -3.80 14.98 -2.26
CA ARG A 318 -3.73 14.32 -3.57
C ARG A 318 -4.13 12.86 -3.47
N PRO A 319 -4.58 12.26 -4.57
CA PRO A 319 -4.74 10.83 -4.68
C PRO A 319 -3.54 10.03 -4.16
N LEU A 320 -3.79 8.97 -3.38
CA LEU A 320 -2.79 7.95 -3.10
C LEU A 320 -2.91 6.91 -4.22
N THR A 321 -2.08 7.06 -5.24
CA THR A 321 -2.07 6.16 -6.38
C THR A 321 -1.70 4.76 -5.95
N THR A 322 -2.55 3.80 -6.28
CA THR A 322 -2.32 2.38 -6.02
C THR A 322 -2.29 1.64 -7.36
N ILE A 323 -1.33 0.75 -7.58
CA ILE A 323 -1.31 -0.17 -8.71
C ILE A 323 -1.53 -1.57 -8.14
N CYS A 324 -2.55 -2.29 -8.62
CA CYS A 324 -2.79 -3.66 -8.22
C CYS A 324 -2.62 -4.59 -9.41
N VAL A 325 -1.68 -5.53 -9.29
CA VAL A 325 -1.32 -6.50 -10.31
C VAL A 325 -1.61 -7.90 -9.81
N ASP A 326 -2.46 -8.62 -10.53
CA ASP A 326 -2.75 -10.02 -10.26
C ASP A 326 -3.12 -10.75 -11.56
N GLN A 327 -2.90 -12.06 -11.62
CA GLN A 327 -3.27 -12.86 -12.79
C GLN A 327 -4.80 -12.97 -12.94
N THR A 328 -5.54 -12.68 -11.87
CA THR A 328 -7.01 -12.73 -11.83
C THR A 328 -7.59 -11.37 -11.49
N GLU A 329 -8.81 -11.10 -11.96
CA GLU A 329 -9.55 -9.87 -11.64
C GLU A 329 -9.99 -9.81 -10.17
N PHE A 330 -9.93 -10.94 -9.43
CA PHE A 330 -10.48 -11.05 -8.08
C PHE A 330 -9.89 -10.04 -7.11
N VAL A 331 -8.56 -9.96 -7.01
CA VAL A 331 -7.88 -9.08 -6.06
C VAL A 331 -8.16 -7.61 -6.39
N VAL A 332 -8.09 -7.27 -7.67
CA VAL A 332 -8.31 -5.91 -8.16
C VAL A 332 -9.73 -5.45 -7.86
N ASN A 333 -10.73 -6.29 -8.15
CA ASN A 333 -12.13 -5.99 -7.86
C ASN A 333 -12.36 -5.86 -6.34
N LYS A 334 -11.78 -6.76 -5.52
CA LYS A 334 -11.91 -6.69 -4.07
C LYS A 334 -11.31 -5.44 -3.45
N LEU A 335 -10.21 -4.91 -3.99
CA LEU A 335 -9.63 -3.66 -3.52
C LEU A 335 -10.47 -2.44 -3.88
N ARG A 336 -11.07 -2.45 -5.08
CA ARG A 336 -11.99 -1.39 -5.51
C ARG A 336 -13.27 -1.37 -4.68
N ASP A 337 -13.84 -2.54 -4.40
CA ASP A 337 -15.05 -2.68 -3.57
C ASP A 337 -14.85 -2.20 -2.12
N ARG A 338 -13.59 -2.03 -1.69
CA ARG A 338 -13.20 -1.51 -0.37
C ARG A 338 -12.84 -0.02 -0.40
N GLY A 339 -13.32 0.72 -1.39
CA GLY A 339 -13.14 2.17 -1.47
C GLY A 339 -11.80 2.62 -2.04
N THR A 340 -10.93 1.70 -2.52
CA THR A 340 -9.69 2.06 -3.22
C THR A 340 -9.98 2.46 -4.67
N HIS A 341 -10.78 3.50 -4.87
CA HIS A 341 -11.23 3.95 -6.20
C HIS A 341 -10.10 4.50 -7.09
N GLN A 342 -8.93 4.74 -6.51
CA GLN A 342 -7.73 5.25 -7.18
C GLN A 342 -6.72 4.13 -7.53
N ALA A 343 -7.20 2.88 -7.59
CA ALA A 343 -6.40 1.73 -7.97
C ALA A 343 -6.36 1.53 -9.50
N TYR A 344 -5.17 1.57 -10.08
CA TYR A 344 -4.91 1.04 -11.42
C TYR A 344 -4.87 -0.48 -11.36
N GLY A 345 -5.90 -1.11 -11.89
CA GLY A 345 -6.01 -2.55 -11.99
C GLY A 345 -5.28 -3.10 -13.21
N VAL A 346 -4.31 -3.98 -13.02
CA VAL A 346 -3.56 -4.64 -14.08
C VAL A 346 -3.72 -6.15 -13.95
N VAL A 347 -4.44 -6.76 -14.89
CA VAL A 347 -4.68 -8.21 -14.87
C VAL A 347 -3.69 -8.91 -15.79
N THR A 348 -2.55 -9.34 -15.25
CA THR A 348 -1.47 -9.98 -16.01
C THR A 348 -0.55 -10.80 -15.11
N ASN A 349 0.38 -11.56 -15.71
CA ASN A 349 1.42 -12.26 -14.97
C ASN A 349 2.41 -11.25 -14.34
N ALA A 350 2.89 -11.53 -13.12
CA ALA A 350 3.85 -10.68 -12.43
C ALA A 350 5.14 -10.45 -13.23
N GLN A 351 5.63 -11.47 -13.97
CA GLN A 351 6.79 -11.35 -14.84
C GLN A 351 6.63 -10.26 -15.89
N ASP A 352 5.55 -10.36 -16.67
CA ASP A 352 5.30 -9.47 -17.79
C ASP A 352 5.12 -8.04 -17.29
N PHE A 353 4.36 -7.86 -16.20
CA PHE A 353 4.20 -6.54 -15.59
C PHE A 353 5.54 -5.95 -15.16
N MET A 354 6.35 -6.69 -14.40
CA MET A 354 7.59 -6.17 -13.83
C MET A 354 8.59 -5.82 -14.93
N HIS A 355 8.74 -6.69 -15.93
CA HIS A 355 9.65 -6.47 -17.05
C HIS A 355 9.24 -5.27 -17.91
N VAL A 356 7.96 -5.19 -18.28
CA VAL A 356 7.45 -4.09 -19.11
C VAL A 356 7.46 -2.78 -18.33
N LEU A 357 7.03 -2.77 -17.06
CA LEU A 357 7.07 -1.55 -16.24
C LEU A 357 8.50 -1.03 -16.11
N ARG A 358 9.48 -1.90 -15.82
CA ARG A 358 10.88 -1.51 -15.73
C ARG A 358 11.35 -0.84 -17.03
N PHE A 359 11.08 -1.46 -18.19
CA PHE A 359 11.46 -0.89 -19.49
C PHE A 359 10.90 0.52 -19.69
N TYR A 360 9.62 0.76 -19.32
CA TYR A 360 9.03 2.10 -19.44
C TYR A 360 9.58 3.09 -18.41
N VAL A 361 9.91 2.65 -17.21
CA VAL A 361 10.54 3.49 -16.18
C VAL A 361 11.95 3.91 -16.59
N GLU A 362 12.77 2.99 -17.09
CA GLU A 362 14.11 3.30 -17.62
C GLU A 362 14.03 4.35 -18.75
N ARG A 363 13.06 4.20 -19.68
CA ARG A 363 12.84 5.18 -20.75
C ARG A 363 12.34 6.52 -20.24
N TRP A 364 11.48 6.53 -19.22
CA TRP A 364 11.02 7.76 -18.61
C TRP A 364 12.18 8.50 -17.94
N GLU A 365 13.05 7.81 -17.21
CA GLU A 365 14.25 8.40 -16.61
C GLU A 365 15.19 9.00 -17.67
N GLN A 366 15.45 8.26 -18.76
CA GLN A 366 16.26 8.75 -19.88
C GLN A 366 15.68 10.01 -20.53
N ALA A 367 14.35 10.09 -20.66
CA ALA A 367 13.67 11.26 -21.21
C ALA A 367 13.70 12.48 -20.26
N GLN A 368 13.86 12.26 -18.96
CA GLN A 368 13.98 13.32 -17.94
C GLN A 368 15.42 13.78 -17.71
N ALA A 369 16.41 12.99 -18.13
CA ALA A 369 17.81 13.37 -18.04
C ALA A 369 18.08 14.61 -18.92
N PRO A 370 18.74 15.67 -18.40
CA PRO A 370 19.06 16.84 -19.20
C PRO A 370 19.93 16.43 -20.39
N ALA A 371 19.66 17.01 -21.57
CA ALA A 371 20.43 16.76 -22.79
C ALA A 371 21.86 17.32 -22.68
N THR A 372 22.75 16.63 -21.98
CA THR A 372 24.20 16.81 -21.99
C THR A 372 24.77 15.52 -21.40
N ILE A 373 25.41 14.60 -22.12
CA ILE A 373 26.65 14.73 -22.88
C ILE A 373 26.59 13.71 -24.02
N LEU A 374 26.35 14.17 -25.24
CA LEU A 374 26.84 13.53 -26.46
C LEU A 374 27.58 14.63 -27.22
N ARG A 375 28.87 14.75 -26.92
CA ARG A 375 29.86 15.33 -27.82
C ARG A 375 30.63 14.19 -28.44
#